data_AF-A0A512J4L4-F1
#
_entry.id   AF-A0A512J4L4-F1
#
_cell.length_a   1.000
_cell.length_b   1.000
_cell.length_c   1.000
_cell.angle_alpha   90.00
_cell.angle_beta   90.00
_cell.angle_gamma   90.00
#
_symmetry.space_group_name_H-M   'P 1'
#
loop_
_entity.id
_entity.type
_entity.pdbx_description
1 polymer ?
#
loop_
_entity_poly.entity_id
_entity_poly.type
_entity_poly.pdbx_seq_one_letter_code
_entity_poly.pdbx_strand_id
1 'polypeptide(L)'
;MRPTLSALAGLVAGLVTGPLAAAPALADDKAACAEGIASIKAALAANPPEAAAAKAKKALRVAEREQGEGEFDECVEAVSDAKRALPK
;
A
#
# COMPACT_ATOMS: atom_id res chain seq x y z
N MET A 1 4.58 -26.69 13.83
CA MET A 1 5.42 -27.70 13.17
C MET A 1 4.94 -27.85 11.73
N ARG A 2 5.74 -27.45 10.73
CA ARG A 2 5.45 -27.63 9.30
C ARG A 2 6.72 -28.23 8.66
N PRO A 3 6.59 -29.32 7.88
CA PRO A 3 7.71 -30.20 7.55
C PRO A 3 8.66 -29.61 6.51
N THR A 4 9.91 -30.05 6.64
CA THR A 4 11.09 -29.77 5.82
C THR A 4 11.06 -30.39 4.43
N LEU A 5 11.80 -29.74 3.54
CA LEU A 5 12.12 -30.03 2.15
C LEU A 5 12.43 -31.51 1.81
N SER A 6 12.01 -31.91 0.61
CA SER A 6 12.59 -32.98 -0.21
C SER A 6 12.08 -32.78 -1.63
N ALA A 7 12.79 -32.95 -2.75
CA ALA A 7 14.18 -33.00 -3.16
C ALA A 7 14.13 -33.08 -4.71
N LEU A 8 15.28 -32.88 -5.38
CA LEU A 8 15.60 -33.36 -6.74
C LEU A 8 14.96 -32.57 -7.92
N ALA A 9 15.75 -31.82 -8.68
CA ALA A 9 16.66 -32.24 -9.76
C ALA A 9 15.97 -32.19 -11.14
N GLY A 10 16.55 -31.42 -12.06
CA GLY A 10 16.12 -31.39 -13.45
C GLY A 10 16.70 -30.23 -14.24
N LEU A 11 17.94 -30.38 -14.70
CA LEU A 11 18.60 -29.49 -15.66
C LEU A 11 18.11 -29.84 -17.07
N VAL A 12 17.50 -28.89 -17.79
CA VAL A 12 17.36 -28.93 -19.25
C VAL A 12 17.39 -27.52 -19.82
N ALA A 13 18.37 -27.28 -20.69
CA ALA A 13 18.54 -26.06 -21.46
C ALA A 13 17.44 -25.93 -22.53
N GLY A 14 16.88 -24.73 -22.69
CA GLY A 14 15.89 -24.45 -23.73
C GLY A 14 15.69 -22.95 -23.96
N LEU A 15 16.18 -22.49 -25.11
CA LEU A 15 15.77 -21.35 -25.95
C LEU A 15 15.08 -20.11 -25.32
N VAL A 16 15.66 -18.96 -25.63
CA VAL A 16 15.19 -17.60 -25.34
C VAL A 16 13.83 -17.29 -26.01
N THR A 17 12.80 -17.11 -25.20
CA THR A 17 11.72 -16.12 -25.42
C THR A 17 11.34 -15.58 -24.05
N GLY A 18 11.97 -14.48 -23.66
CA GLY A 18 11.65 -13.81 -22.41
C GLY A 18 10.19 -13.36 -22.44
N PRO A 19 9.32 -13.81 -21.51
CA PRO A 19 8.26 -12.92 -21.12
C PRO A 19 8.98 -11.70 -20.55
N LEU A 20 8.67 -10.51 -21.06
CA LEU A 20 8.71 -9.36 -20.17
C LEU A 20 7.82 -9.78 -18.99
N ALA A 21 8.43 -10.31 -17.94
CA ALA A 21 7.91 -10.14 -16.62
C ALA A 21 7.82 -8.63 -16.50
N ALA A 22 6.65 -8.09 -16.84
CA ALA A 22 6.15 -6.93 -16.14
C ALA A 22 6.24 -7.37 -14.69
N ALA A 23 7.39 -7.11 -14.07
CA ALA A 23 7.45 -6.98 -12.64
C ALA A 23 6.26 -6.07 -12.38
N PRO A 24 5.23 -6.49 -11.62
CA PRO A 24 4.32 -5.50 -11.10
C PRO A 24 5.26 -4.46 -10.51
N ALA A 25 5.12 -3.21 -10.93
CA ALA A 25 5.75 -2.14 -10.18
C ALA A 25 5.19 -2.35 -8.78
N LEU A 26 5.98 -3.02 -7.93
CA LEU A 26 5.73 -3.10 -6.52
C LEU A 26 5.92 -1.65 -6.13
N ALA A 27 4.82 -0.89 -6.23
CA ALA A 27 4.74 0.42 -5.64
C ALA A 27 5.24 0.17 -4.22
N ASP A 28 6.33 0.83 -3.85
CA ASP A 28 6.89 0.67 -2.53
C ASP A 28 5.79 1.09 -1.56
N ASP A 29 5.05 0.12 -1.02
CA ASP A 29 3.80 0.40 -0.28
C ASP A 29 4.12 1.25 0.94
N LYS A 30 5.34 1.11 1.48
CA LYS A 30 5.86 1.97 2.54
C LYS A 30 6.00 3.42 2.08
N ALA A 31 6.62 3.67 0.93
CA ALA A 31 6.70 5.01 0.35
C ALA A 31 5.32 5.56 0.00
N ALA A 32 4.47 4.76 -0.64
CA ALA A 32 3.11 5.13 -1.03
C ALA A 32 2.22 5.48 0.19
N CYS A 33 2.34 4.70 1.27
CA CYS A 33 1.70 4.95 2.55
C CYS A 33 2.16 6.29 3.14
N ALA A 34 3.48 6.51 3.25
CA ALA A 34 4.04 7.74 3.83
C ALA A 34 3.66 9.00 3.03
N GLU A 35 3.76 8.96 1.71
CA GLU A 35 3.35 10.04 0.81
C GLU A 35 1.84 10.28 0.87
N GLY A 36 1.06 9.19 0.95
CA GLY A 36 -0.38 9.21 1.10
C GLY A 36 -0.82 9.94 2.37
N ILE A 37 -0.23 9.57 3.51
CA ILE A 37 -0.47 10.20 4.81
C ILE A 37 -0.13 11.69 4.78
N ALA A 38 1.02 12.06 4.19
CA ALA A 38 1.39 13.46 4.03
C ALA A 38 0.37 14.25 3.20
N SER A 39 -0.11 13.66 2.10
CA SER A 39 -1.13 14.25 1.24
C SER A 39 -2.46 14.47 1.96
N ILE A 40 -2.90 13.49 2.77
CA ILE A 40 -4.15 13.59 3.55
C ILE A 40 -4.03 14.68 4.61
N LYS A 41 -2.88 14.78 5.29
CA LYS A 41 -2.61 15.85 6.27
C LYS A 41 -2.68 17.23 5.63
N ALA A 42 -2.10 17.39 4.45
CA ALA A 42 -2.17 18.64 3.69
C ALA A 42 -3.61 18.98 3.29
N ALA A 43 -4.37 18.01 2.78
CA ALA A 43 -5.77 18.21 2.41
C ALA A 43 -6.66 18.55 3.61
N LEU A 44 -6.41 17.96 4.78
CA LEU A 44 -7.11 18.30 6.02
C LEU A 44 -6.77 19.70 6.53
N ALA A 45 -5.53 20.17 6.32
CA ALA A 45 -5.12 21.53 6.66
C ALA A 45 -5.82 22.59 5.79
N ALA A 46 -6.31 22.21 4.61
CA ALA A 46 -7.13 23.07 3.74
C ALA A 46 -8.58 23.25 4.25
N ASN A 47 -8.92 22.74 5.43
CA ASN A 47 -10.24 22.87 6.08
C ASN A 47 -11.41 22.41 5.18
N PRO A 48 -11.42 21.14 4.73
CA PRO A 48 -12.53 20.60 3.95
C PRO A 48 -13.82 20.58 4.78
N PRO A 49 -15.00 20.40 4.13
CA PRO A 49 -16.28 20.32 4.84
C PRO A 49 -16.24 19.32 6.00
N GLU A 50 -16.84 19.66 7.13
CA GLU A 50 -16.69 18.92 8.39
C GLU A 50 -16.97 17.42 8.25
N ALA A 51 -18.03 17.05 7.52
CA ALA A 51 -18.38 15.65 7.29
C ALA A 51 -17.32 14.87 6.50
N ALA A 52 -16.67 15.52 5.53
CA ALA A 52 -15.54 14.96 4.78
C ALA A 52 -14.30 14.87 5.68
N ALA A 53 -14.00 15.94 6.41
CA ALA A 53 -12.88 16.03 7.33
C ALA A 53 -12.95 14.94 8.42
N ALA A 54 -14.13 14.68 8.98
CA ALA A 54 -14.33 13.67 10.02
C ALA A 54 -14.02 12.25 9.52
N LYS A 55 -14.50 11.89 8.32
CA LYS A 55 -14.23 10.59 7.68
C LYS A 55 -12.74 10.45 7.33
N ALA A 56 -12.16 11.49 6.72
CA ALA A 56 -10.74 11.50 6.35
C ALA A 56 -9.82 11.40 7.59
N LYS A 57 -10.13 12.11 8.69
CA LYS A 57 -9.39 12.00 9.96
C LYS A 57 -9.46 10.60 10.56
N LYS A 58 -10.60 9.91 10.45
CA LYS A 58 -10.74 8.53 10.95
C LYS A 58 -9.84 7.57 10.16
N ALA A 59 -9.91 7.63 8.83
CA ALA A 59 -9.08 6.80 7.95
C ALA A 59 -7.58 7.14 8.08
N LEU A 60 -7.23 8.42 8.26
CA LEU A 60 -5.85 8.84 8.55
C LEU A 60 -5.29 8.17 9.81
N ARG A 61 -6.06 8.08 10.90
CA ARG A 61 -5.64 7.37 12.12
C ARG A 61 -5.43 5.87 11.91
N VAL A 62 -6.14 5.26 10.96
CA VAL A 62 -5.90 3.87 10.56
C VAL A 62 -4.57 3.80 9.83
N ALA A 63 -4.38 4.60 8.77
CA ALA A 63 -3.14 4.65 8.00
C ALA A 63 -1.90 4.88 8.89
N GLU A 64 -1.95 5.82 9.84
CA GLU A 64 -0.85 6.08 10.77
C GLU A 64 -0.54 4.91 11.72
N ARG A 65 -1.56 4.12 12.10
CA ARG A 65 -1.37 2.90 12.90
C ARG A 65 -0.72 1.81 12.04
N GLU A 66 -1.27 1.53 10.86
CA GLU A 66 -0.75 0.49 9.97
C GLU A 66 0.71 0.82 9.55
N GLN A 67 1.03 2.09 9.29
CA GLN A 67 2.42 2.53 9.05
C GLN A 67 3.35 2.23 10.23
N GLY A 68 2.87 2.38 11.48
CA GLY A 68 3.62 2.08 12.69
C GLY A 68 3.77 0.57 12.96
N GLU A 69 2.81 -0.22 12.50
CA GLU A 69 2.81 -1.69 12.60
C GLU A 69 3.62 -2.35 11.47
N GLY A 70 3.88 -1.63 10.36
CA GLY A 70 4.61 -2.13 9.20
C GLY A 70 3.72 -2.84 8.16
N GLU A 71 2.40 -2.76 8.35
CA GLU A 71 1.36 -3.30 7.48
C GLU A 71 1.08 -2.26 6.36
N PHE A 72 1.97 -2.20 5.37
CA PHE A 72 2.00 -1.10 4.42
C PHE A 72 0.91 -1.18 3.35
N ASP A 73 0.47 -2.38 2.97
CA ASP A 73 -0.66 -2.57 2.05
C ASP A 73 -1.98 -2.14 2.69
N GLU A 74 -2.23 -2.48 3.96
CA GLU A 74 -3.37 -1.99 4.73
C GLU A 74 -3.29 -0.47 4.94
N CYS A 75 -2.08 0.08 5.12
CA CYS A 75 -1.91 1.53 5.16
C CYS A 75 -2.35 2.18 3.85
N VAL A 76 -1.95 1.64 2.69
CA VAL A 76 -2.31 2.18 1.37
C VAL A 76 -3.83 2.13 1.17
N GLU A 77 -4.50 1.06 1.60
CA GLU A 77 -5.96 0.99 1.58
C GLU A 77 -6.60 2.07 2.47
N ALA A 78 -6.11 2.27 3.68
CA ALA A 78 -6.59 3.33 4.57
C ALA A 78 -6.34 4.75 4.01
N VAL A 79 -5.21 4.95 3.30
CA VAL A 79 -4.92 6.18 2.57
C VAL A 79 -5.96 6.40 1.46
N SER A 80 -6.31 5.36 0.71
CA SER A 80 -7.33 5.40 -0.34
C SER A 80 -8.69 5.82 0.22
N ASP A 81 -9.10 5.24 1.35
CA ASP A 81 -10.34 5.60 2.04
C ASP A 81 -10.36 7.07 2.49
N ALA A 82 -9.26 7.56 3.06
CA ALA A 82 -9.15 8.96 3.45
C ALA A 82 -9.26 9.91 2.24
N LYS A 83 -8.59 9.59 1.13
CA LYS A 83 -8.66 10.36 -0.11
C LYS A 83 -10.07 10.38 -0.71
N ARG A 84 -10.80 9.25 -0.67
CA ARG A 84 -12.19 9.15 -1.16
C ARG A 84 -13.17 9.99 -0.34
N ALA A 85 -12.89 10.20 0.94
CA ALA A 85 -13.71 11.04 1.82
C ALA A 85 -13.53 12.55 1.56
N LEU A 86 -12.38 12.95 1.01
CA LEU A 86 -12.05 14.34 0.73
C LEU A 86 -12.65 14.78 -0.61
N PRO A 87 -13.00 16.08 -0.76
CA PRO A 87 -13.33 16.64 -2.06
C PRO A 87 -12.11 16.56 -3.00
N LYS A 88 -12.37 16.38 -4.30
CA LYS A 88 -11.34 16.35 -5.36
C LYS A 88 -10.79 17.73 -5.66
#